data_AF-A0A453IA55-F1
#
_entry.id   AF-A0A453IA55-F1
#
_cell.length_a   1.000
_cell.length_b   1.000
_cell.length_c   1.000
_cell.angle_alpha   90.00
_cell.angle_beta   90.00
_cell.angle_gamma   90.00
#
_symmetry.space_group_name_H-M   'P 1'
#
loop_
_entity.id
_entity.type
_entity.pdbx_description
1 polymer ?
#
loop_
_entity_poly.entity_id
_entity_poly.type
_entity_poly.pdbx_seq_one_letter_code
_entity_poly.pdbx_strand_id
1 'polypeptide(L)'
;MSMLDQRTLGNERISFNSMHNIVHIDEKWFLMTKRDRNYYLLPDEEDPVRPVPNKIGKVMFLTVVARPRYDADGNVTFSGKIGVWPFVMEVAAQRRSGNRERGVLEIKSLIVNRVVMRQYMIEKVVLAIKNVWPVEDVGQTVFIQQDNARTHILPNDAEFAQAVVETGMDIKLMQQPPNSPDLNALDLGYFRSLESLTDCRAPTTIPELIQGVQEEFDDYEVGKLNRIFLTLQTCMVQIMNHA
;
A
#
# COMPACT_ATOMS: atom_id res chain seq x y z
N MET A 1 5.75 -1.38 20.26
CA MET A 1 4.46 -1.33 20.97
C MET A 1 4.06 0.13 21.29
N SER A 2 3.84 0.97 20.27
CA SER A 2 3.32 2.35 20.45
C SER A 2 1.81 2.47 20.17
N MET A 3 1.17 1.38 19.71
CA MET A 3 -0.24 1.35 19.31
C MET A 3 -1.20 0.96 20.44
N LEU A 4 -0.66 0.53 21.58
CA LEU A 4 -1.42 0.21 22.78
C LEU A 4 -1.55 1.45 23.64
N ASP A 5 -2.71 1.63 24.26
CA ASP A 5 -2.84 2.59 25.34
C ASP A 5 -2.07 2.04 26.55
N GLN A 6 -0.92 2.63 26.82
CA GLN A 6 -0.04 2.19 27.90
C GLN A 6 -0.72 2.19 29.27
N ARG A 7 -1.80 2.96 29.45
CA ARG A 7 -2.58 3.03 30.68
C ARG A 7 -3.42 1.78 30.94
N THR A 8 -3.59 0.92 29.95
CA THR A 8 -4.41 -0.30 30.05
C THR A 8 -3.60 -1.59 29.99
N LEU A 9 -2.26 -1.49 29.88
CA LEU A 9 -1.36 -2.62 30.01
C LEU A 9 -1.48 -3.20 31.43
N GLY A 10 -2.20 -4.32 31.57
CA GLY A 10 -2.47 -5.00 32.86
C GLY A 10 -3.95 -5.13 33.24
N ASN A 11 -4.87 -4.53 32.47
CA ASN A 11 -6.31 -4.72 32.67
C ASN A 11 -6.84 -5.93 31.89
N GLU A 12 -7.97 -6.51 32.33
CA GLU A 12 -8.68 -7.59 31.61
C GLU A 12 -9.08 -7.21 30.16
N ARG A 13 -9.19 -5.90 29.88
CA ARG A 13 -9.39 -5.36 28.53
C ARG A 13 -8.32 -4.32 28.21
N ILE A 14 -7.47 -4.64 27.25
CA ILE A 14 -6.47 -3.73 26.68
C ILE A 14 -7.19 -2.78 25.69
N SER A 15 -6.97 -1.48 25.83
CA SER A 15 -7.40 -0.50 24.83
C SER A 15 -6.26 -0.16 23.87
N PHE A 16 -6.61 0.04 22.60
CA PHE A 16 -5.68 0.54 21.61
C PHE A 16 -5.75 2.05 21.57
N ASN A 17 -4.61 2.69 21.30
CA ASN A 17 -4.63 4.05 20.79
C ASN A 17 -5.44 4.06 19.49
N SER A 18 -5.99 5.22 19.12
CA SER A 18 -6.86 5.34 17.93
C SER A 18 -6.18 4.89 16.63
N MET A 19 -4.84 4.82 16.59
CA MET A 19 -4.02 4.57 15.39
C MET A 19 -4.23 5.64 14.30
N HIS A 20 -4.89 6.75 14.64
CA HIS A 20 -5.19 7.82 13.70
C HIS A 20 -3.93 8.55 13.22
N ASN A 21 -2.84 8.46 13.98
CA ASN A 21 -1.56 9.07 13.64
C ASN A 21 -0.57 8.09 12.98
N ILE A 22 -1.02 6.91 12.55
CA ILE A 22 -0.17 5.89 11.92
C ILE A 22 -0.59 5.72 10.46
N VAL A 23 0.41 5.82 9.59
CA VAL A 23 0.34 5.56 8.16
C VAL A 23 1.06 4.25 7.89
N HIS A 24 0.42 3.34 7.20
CA HIS A 24 0.99 2.08 6.75
C HIS A 24 1.47 2.22 5.32
N ILE A 25 2.72 1.81 5.06
CA ILE A 25 3.30 1.73 3.73
C ILE A 25 3.83 0.34 3.45
N ASP A 26 3.77 -0.05 2.18
CA ASP A 26 4.34 -1.30 1.69
C ASP A 26 4.35 -1.33 0.16
N GLU A 27 5.16 -2.23 -0.40
CA GLU A 27 5.22 -2.48 -1.83
C GLU A 27 4.61 -3.81 -2.25
N LYS A 28 3.88 -3.82 -3.36
CA LYS A 28 3.37 -5.06 -3.95
C LYS A 28 3.53 -5.11 -5.47
N TRP A 29 3.89 -6.29 -5.96
CA TRP A 29 3.79 -6.63 -7.38
C TRP A 29 2.34 -6.94 -7.76
N PHE A 30 1.81 -6.21 -8.73
CA PHE A 30 0.57 -6.54 -9.42
C PHE A 30 0.91 -7.16 -10.77
N LEU A 31 0.24 -8.27 -11.09
CA LEU A 31 0.43 -9.01 -12.33
C LEU A 31 -0.76 -8.77 -13.25
N MET A 32 -0.53 -8.68 -14.56
CA MET A 32 -1.62 -8.58 -15.54
C MET A 32 -2.54 -9.80 -15.53
N THR A 33 -1.99 -10.96 -15.19
CA THR A 33 -2.75 -12.18 -14.95
C THR A 33 -2.03 -13.04 -13.91
N LYS A 34 -2.77 -13.80 -13.11
CA LYS A 34 -2.19 -14.89 -12.32
C LYS A 34 -1.60 -15.96 -13.24
N ARG A 35 -0.59 -16.70 -12.76
CA ARG A 35 -0.02 -17.86 -13.47
C ARG A 35 -0.97 -19.05 -13.39
N ASP A 36 -1.36 -19.38 -12.16
CA ASP A 36 -2.25 -20.49 -11.84
C ASP A 36 -3.57 -19.92 -11.32
N ARG A 37 -4.70 -20.52 -11.74
CA ARG A 37 -6.05 -20.16 -11.29
C ARG A 37 -6.84 -21.44 -11.03
N ASN A 38 -7.59 -21.43 -9.93
CA ASN A 38 -8.51 -22.50 -9.61
C ASN A 38 -9.87 -22.17 -10.22
N TYR A 39 -10.47 -23.14 -10.90
CA TYR A 39 -11.81 -23.05 -11.46
C TYR A 39 -12.72 -24.04 -10.73
N TYR A 40 -13.95 -23.62 -10.47
CA TYR A 40 -15.01 -24.54 -10.05
C TYR A 40 -15.71 -25.01 -11.31
N LEU A 41 -15.68 -26.32 -11.55
CA LEU A 41 -16.24 -26.95 -12.74
C LEU A 41 -17.34 -27.92 -12.33
N LEU A 42 -18.33 -28.10 -13.21
CA LEU A 42 -19.27 -29.20 -13.07
C LEU A 42 -18.58 -30.54 -13.40
N PRO A 43 -19.06 -31.69 -12.90
CA PRO A 43 -18.42 -32.98 -13.12
C PRO A 43 -18.23 -33.39 -14.60
N ASP A 44 -19.05 -32.82 -15.49
CA ASP A 44 -19.08 -33.06 -16.94
C ASP A 44 -18.44 -31.94 -17.77
N GLU A 45 -17.91 -30.90 -17.12
CA GLU A 45 -17.26 -29.77 -17.79
C GLU A 45 -15.77 -30.07 -18.03
N GLU A 46 -15.29 -29.81 -19.24
CA GLU A 46 -13.87 -29.97 -19.56
C GLU A 46 -13.01 -28.92 -18.87
N ASP A 47 -11.79 -29.31 -18.50
CA ASP A 47 -10.84 -28.38 -17.88
C ASP A 47 -10.55 -27.19 -18.81
N PRO A 48 -10.66 -25.94 -18.31
CA PRO A 48 -10.48 -24.75 -19.13
C PRO A 48 -9.01 -24.61 -19.56
N VAL A 49 -8.77 -24.60 -20.86
CA VAL A 49 -7.43 -24.33 -21.42
C VAL A 49 -7.20 -22.84 -21.47
N ARG A 50 -6.21 -22.36 -20.69
CA ARG A 50 -5.84 -20.95 -20.67
C ARG A 50 -4.42 -20.74 -21.21
N PRO A 51 -4.24 -20.10 -22.37
CA PRO A 51 -2.91 -19.75 -22.87
C PRO A 51 -2.35 -18.60 -22.03
N VAL A 52 -1.26 -18.87 -21.29
CA VAL A 52 -0.56 -17.86 -20.48
C VAL A 52 0.81 -17.58 -21.10
N PRO A 53 1.19 -16.31 -21.32
CA PRO A 53 2.52 -15.99 -21.80
C PRO A 53 3.60 -16.42 -20.79
N ASN A 54 4.75 -16.89 -21.29
CA ASN A 54 5.91 -17.24 -20.45
C ASN A 54 6.44 -16.05 -19.63
N LYS A 55 6.19 -14.81 -20.08
CA LYS A 55 6.51 -13.57 -19.37
C LYS A 55 5.23 -12.77 -19.15
N ILE A 56 4.70 -12.83 -17.94
CA ILE A 56 3.55 -12.03 -17.52
C ILE A 56 4.04 -10.62 -17.17
N GLY A 57 3.39 -9.61 -17.73
CA GLY A 57 3.66 -8.21 -17.36
C GLY A 57 3.31 -7.96 -15.90
N LYS A 58 4.19 -7.27 -15.19
CA LYS A 58 4.02 -6.93 -13.77
C LYS A 58 4.62 -5.57 -13.45
N VAL A 59 3.99 -4.87 -12.52
CA VAL A 59 4.42 -3.56 -12.01
C VAL A 59 4.38 -3.61 -10.50
N MET A 60 5.42 -3.06 -9.85
CA MET A 60 5.45 -2.89 -8.40
C MET A 60 4.84 -1.53 -8.06
N PHE A 61 4.03 -1.47 -7.01
CA PHE A 61 3.44 -0.24 -6.51
C PHE A 61 3.83 -0.01 -5.06
N LEU A 62 4.12 1.23 -4.71
CA LEU A 62 4.13 1.71 -3.33
C LEU A 62 2.73 2.17 -2.96
N THR A 63 2.16 1.61 -1.90
CA THR A 63 0.81 1.96 -1.43
C THR A 63 0.88 2.51 -0.02
N VAL A 64 0.07 3.54 0.24
CA VAL A 64 0.07 4.29 1.50
C VAL A 64 -1.37 4.48 1.96
N VAL A 65 -1.67 3.93 3.14
CA VAL A 65 -3.00 4.04 3.77
C VAL A 65 -2.88 4.35 5.25
N ALA A 66 -3.89 5.03 5.79
CA ALA A 66 -4.08 5.29 7.21
C ALA A 66 -5.49 4.87 7.61
N ARG A 67 -5.76 4.84 8.91
CA ARG A 67 -7.09 4.48 9.40
C ARG A 67 -8.11 5.57 9.00
N PRO A 68 -9.22 5.21 8.34
CA PRO A 68 -10.26 6.18 8.01
C PRO A 68 -10.93 6.78 9.25
N ARG A 69 -11.47 7.99 9.13
CA ARG A 69 -12.15 8.71 10.21
C ARG A 69 -13.54 9.15 9.78
N TYR A 70 -14.40 9.24 10.78
CA TYR A 70 -15.82 9.56 10.62
C TYR A 70 -16.22 10.62 11.64
N ASP A 71 -17.17 11.47 11.27
CA ASP A 71 -17.83 12.37 12.22
C ASP A 71 -18.87 11.62 13.09
N ALA A 72 -19.57 12.36 13.96
CA ALA A 72 -20.58 11.80 14.86
C ALA A 72 -21.80 11.24 14.12
N ASP A 73 -22.08 11.73 12.91
CA ASP A 73 -23.19 11.30 12.06
C ASP A 73 -22.81 10.11 11.17
N GLY A 74 -21.54 9.70 11.18
CA GLY A 74 -21.01 8.57 10.41
C GLY A 74 -20.54 8.95 9.00
N ASN A 75 -20.41 10.25 8.68
CA ASN A 75 -19.84 10.69 7.41
C ASN A 75 -18.31 10.61 7.44
N VAL A 76 -17.70 10.25 6.32
CA VAL A 76 -16.24 10.16 6.19
C VAL A 76 -15.63 11.57 6.23
N THR A 77 -14.81 11.85 7.25
CA THR A 77 -14.01 13.08 7.33
C THR A 77 -12.60 12.90 6.79
N PHE A 78 -12.07 11.67 6.87
CA PHE A 78 -10.79 11.30 6.30
C PHE A 78 -10.88 9.88 5.74
N SER A 79 -10.62 9.71 4.44
CA SER A 79 -10.77 8.42 3.77
C SER A 79 -9.71 7.41 4.18
N GLY A 80 -8.57 7.85 4.74
CA GLY A 80 -7.42 6.99 5.00
C GLY A 80 -6.63 6.61 3.74
N LYS A 81 -7.11 6.94 2.54
CA LYS A 81 -6.42 6.62 1.28
C LYS A 81 -5.49 7.78 0.93
N ILE A 82 -4.18 7.55 1.03
CA ILE A 82 -3.16 8.62 0.85
C ILE A 82 -2.56 8.56 -0.55
N GLY A 83 -2.20 7.37 -1.04
CA GLY A 83 -1.82 7.21 -2.43
C GLY A 83 -1.31 5.83 -2.82
N VAL A 84 -1.25 5.61 -4.13
CA VAL A 84 -0.70 4.42 -4.77
C VAL A 84 0.12 4.86 -5.99
N TRP A 85 1.40 4.47 -6.04
CA TRP A 85 2.31 4.90 -7.09
C TRP A 85 3.07 3.72 -7.71
N PRO A 86 3.02 3.55 -9.04
CA PRO A 86 3.81 2.53 -9.72
C PRO A 86 5.31 2.91 -9.75
N PHE A 87 6.18 1.95 -9.48
CA PHE A 87 7.62 2.09 -9.70
C PHE A 87 7.94 1.93 -11.19
N VAL A 88 7.78 3.01 -11.95
CA VAL A 88 8.00 3.02 -13.40
C VAL A 88 8.77 4.25 -13.88
N MET A 89 9.38 4.11 -15.05
CA MET A 89 9.96 5.20 -15.82
C MET A 89 9.48 5.13 -17.28
N GLU A 90 9.26 6.30 -17.89
CA GLU A 90 8.99 6.40 -19.32
C GLU A 90 10.30 6.46 -20.09
N VAL A 91 10.50 5.53 -21.03
CA VAL A 91 11.71 5.44 -21.86
C VAL A 91 11.29 5.38 -23.32
N ALA A 92 11.87 6.22 -24.18
CA ALA A 92 11.62 6.12 -25.62
C ALA A 92 12.04 4.73 -26.15
N ALA A 93 11.15 4.06 -26.88
CA ALA A 93 11.38 2.72 -27.41
C ALA A 93 12.62 2.70 -28.32
N GLN A 94 13.66 2.00 -27.88
CA GLN A 94 14.97 1.97 -28.57
C GLN A 94 14.97 1.06 -29.82
N ARG A 95 14.05 0.11 -29.91
CA ARG A 95 13.96 -0.89 -30.99
C ARG A 95 12.53 -0.95 -31.53
N ARG A 96 12.40 -1.09 -32.85
CA ARG A 96 11.12 -1.39 -33.52
C ARG A 96 10.73 -2.82 -33.16
N SER A 97 9.48 -3.03 -32.75
CA SER A 97 8.90 -4.37 -32.61
C SER A 97 7.68 -4.48 -33.51
N GLY A 98 7.21 -5.70 -33.80
CA GLY A 98 6.03 -5.92 -34.66
C GLY A 98 4.77 -5.16 -34.21
N ASN A 99 4.68 -4.80 -32.91
CA ASN A 99 3.55 -4.08 -32.35
C ASN A 99 3.82 -2.58 -32.06
N ARG A 100 5.06 -2.07 -32.23
CA ARG A 100 5.41 -0.69 -31.83
C ARG A 100 6.53 -0.08 -32.65
N GLU A 101 6.31 1.16 -33.10
CA GLU A 101 7.31 1.97 -33.78
C GLU A 101 8.41 2.45 -32.82
N ARG A 102 9.60 2.72 -33.38
CA ARG A 102 10.73 3.29 -32.63
C ARG A 102 10.37 4.73 -32.22
N GLY A 103 10.57 5.07 -30.95
CA GLY A 103 10.32 6.42 -30.42
C GLY A 103 9.04 6.56 -29.58
N VAL A 104 8.15 5.57 -29.56
CA VAL A 104 6.99 5.55 -28.65
C VAL A 104 7.47 5.41 -27.20
N LEU A 105 6.92 6.20 -26.27
CA LEU A 105 7.24 6.11 -24.84
C LEU A 105 6.82 4.74 -24.31
N GLU A 106 7.79 4.00 -23.77
CA GLU A 106 7.63 2.69 -23.17
C GLU A 106 7.75 2.82 -21.66
N ILE A 107 6.72 2.37 -20.94
CA ILE A 107 6.75 2.30 -19.47
C ILE A 107 7.59 1.08 -19.07
N LYS A 108 8.66 1.31 -18.32
CA LYS A 108 9.52 0.26 -17.77
C LYS A 108 9.49 0.26 -16.25
N SER A 109 9.35 -0.93 -15.67
CA SER A 109 9.42 -1.11 -14.22
C SER A 109 10.81 -0.76 -13.70
N LEU A 110 10.86 0.02 -12.62
CA LEU A 110 12.10 0.36 -11.93
C LEU A 110 12.53 -0.76 -10.99
N ILE A 111 13.85 -0.92 -10.83
CA ILE A 111 14.40 -1.73 -9.75
C ILE A 111 14.37 -0.87 -8.49
N VAL A 112 13.56 -1.28 -7.51
CA VAL A 112 13.48 -0.58 -6.24
C VAL A 112 14.75 -0.83 -5.44
N ASN A 113 15.48 0.25 -5.17
CA ASN A 113 16.61 0.30 -4.26
C ASN A 113 16.39 1.43 -3.26
N ARG A 114 17.29 1.60 -2.29
CA ARG A 114 17.13 2.63 -1.25
C ARG A 114 17.05 4.06 -1.79
N VAL A 115 17.75 4.35 -2.89
CA VAL A 115 17.72 5.69 -3.51
C VAL A 115 16.36 5.95 -4.14
N VAL A 116 15.83 5.00 -4.91
CA VAL A 116 14.49 5.10 -5.52
C VAL A 116 13.42 5.16 -4.43
N MET A 117 13.53 4.34 -3.38
CA MET A 117 12.59 4.35 -2.27
C MET A 117 12.61 5.70 -1.55
N ARG A 118 13.78 6.26 -1.25
CA ARG A 118 13.91 7.60 -0.67
C ARG A 118 13.21 8.65 -1.54
N GLN A 119 13.46 8.64 -2.84
CA GLN A 119 12.85 9.58 -3.77
C GLN A 119 11.31 9.49 -3.70
N TYR A 120 10.75 8.27 -3.72
CA TYR A 120 9.30 8.08 -3.61
C TYR A 120 8.76 8.54 -2.26
N MET A 121 9.48 8.25 -1.17
CA MET A 121 9.10 8.71 0.16
C MET A 121 9.02 10.24 0.25
N ILE A 122 10.00 10.95 -0.32
CA ILE A 122 10.07 12.42 -0.28
C ILE A 122 9.07 13.04 -1.27
N GLU A 123 9.15 12.68 -2.54
CA GLU A 123 8.42 13.34 -3.62
C GLU A 123 6.95 12.92 -3.71
N LYS A 124 6.61 11.74 -3.19
CA LYS A 124 5.23 11.20 -3.24
C LYS A 124 4.62 11.12 -1.86
N VAL A 125 5.19 10.32 -0.95
CA VAL A 125 4.54 9.97 0.32
C VAL A 125 4.42 11.18 1.25
N VAL A 126 5.52 11.88 1.54
CA VAL A 126 5.54 13.06 2.42
C VAL A 126 4.64 14.17 1.86
N LEU A 127 4.72 14.43 0.56
CA LEU A 127 3.88 15.42 -0.10
C LEU A 127 2.39 15.04 -0.05
N ALA A 128 2.05 13.78 -0.32
CA ALA A 128 0.67 13.31 -0.27
C ALA A 128 0.10 13.42 1.14
N ILE A 129 0.86 12.99 2.16
CA ILE A 129 0.48 13.15 3.58
C ILE A 129 0.17 14.62 3.85
N LYS A 130 1.09 15.55 3.51
CA LYS A 130 0.86 16.99 3.71
C LYS A 130 -0.45 17.50 3.10
N ASN A 131 -0.81 17.01 1.92
CA ASN A 131 -1.98 17.49 1.19
C ASN A 131 -3.30 16.95 1.73
N VAL A 132 -3.31 15.75 2.32
CA VAL A 132 -4.54 15.06 2.74
C VAL A 132 -4.68 14.90 4.25
N TRP A 133 -3.64 15.21 5.02
CA TRP A 133 -3.67 15.00 6.46
C TRP A 133 -4.73 15.89 7.14
N PRO A 134 -5.51 15.36 8.08
CA PRO A 134 -6.59 16.13 8.70
C PRO A 134 -6.09 17.36 9.46
N VAL A 135 -6.75 18.50 9.27
CA VAL A 135 -6.34 19.80 9.83
C VAL A 135 -6.47 19.86 11.35
N GLU A 136 -7.34 19.04 11.93
CA GLU A 136 -7.51 18.89 13.37
C GLU A 136 -6.27 18.29 14.06
N ASP A 137 -5.39 17.65 13.30
CA ASP A 137 -4.17 17.02 13.81
C ASP A 137 -2.90 17.84 13.56
N VAL A 138 -3.04 19.10 13.14
CA VAL A 138 -1.89 19.98 13.00
C VAL A 138 -1.10 20.05 14.31
N GLY A 139 0.21 19.81 14.22
CA GLY A 139 1.11 19.75 15.37
C GLY A 139 1.22 18.37 16.03
N GLN A 140 0.43 17.37 15.63
CA GLN A 140 0.62 15.99 16.07
C GLN A 140 1.66 15.25 15.21
N THR A 141 2.37 14.31 15.83
CA THR A 141 3.32 13.44 15.13
C THR A 141 2.61 12.40 14.28
N VAL A 142 2.95 12.33 13.00
CA VAL A 142 2.54 11.27 12.06
C VAL A 142 3.64 10.22 11.99
N PHE A 143 3.30 8.96 12.23
CA PHE A 143 4.22 7.83 12.10
C PHE A 143 3.96 7.08 10.80
N ILE A 144 4.98 6.94 9.96
CA ILE A 144 4.96 6.06 8.80
C ILE A 144 5.57 4.72 9.20
N GLN A 145 4.74 3.68 9.26
CA GLN A 145 5.14 2.31 9.51
C GLN A 145 5.50 1.60 8.21
N GLN A 146 6.71 1.03 8.20
CA GLN A 146 7.25 0.22 7.11
C GLN A 146 7.87 -1.08 7.65
N ASP A 147 8.11 -2.05 6.76
CA ASP A 147 8.84 -3.27 7.10
C ASP A 147 10.36 -3.05 7.21
N ASN A 148 11.11 -4.13 7.46
CA ASN A 148 12.58 -4.09 7.60
C ASN A 148 13.32 -4.41 6.29
N ALA A 149 12.71 -4.24 5.12
CA ALA A 149 13.35 -4.46 3.84
C ALA A 149 14.62 -3.60 3.68
N ARG A 150 15.67 -4.18 3.09
CA ARG A 150 16.96 -3.48 2.91
C ARG A 150 16.84 -2.22 2.05
N THR A 151 15.84 -2.18 1.19
CA THR A 151 15.49 -1.07 0.31
C THR A 151 14.86 0.10 1.05
N HIS A 152 14.34 -0.09 2.25
CA HIS A 152 13.74 1.00 3.02
C HIS A 152 14.79 1.98 3.54
N ILE A 153 14.36 3.23 3.66
CA ILE A 153 15.13 4.28 4.32
C ILE A 153 15.05 4.11 5.83
N LEU A 154 16.12 4.47 6.52
CA LEU A 154 16.18 4.35 7.97
C LEU A 154 15.52 5.57 8.63
N PRO A 155 15.03 5.47 9.88
CA PRO A 155 14.42 6.59 10.58
C PRO A 155 15.30 7.84 10.74
N ASN A 156 16.62 7.69 10.62
CA ASN A 156 17.59 8.77 10.70
C ASN A 156 18.10 9.25 9.32
N ASP A 157 17.40 8.93 8.24
CA ASP A 157 17.77 9.39 6.89
C ASP A 157 17.68 10.93 6.80
N ALA A 158 18.81 11.58 6.50
CA ALA A 158 18.95 13.03 6.57
C ALA A 158 18.16 13.76 5.48
N GLU A 159 18.10 13.21 4.27
CA GLU A 159 17.34 13.77 3.15
C GLU A 159 15.83 13.70 3.45
N PHE A 160 15.36 12.58 4.00
CA PHE A 160 13.98 12.45 4.46
C PHE A 160 13.65 13.47 5.56
N ALA A 161 14.51 13.59 6.58
CA ALA A 161 14.31 14.54 7.66
C ALA A 161 14.23 15.99 7.15
N GLN A 162 15.09 16.36 6.20
CA GLN A 162 15.07 17.69 5.57
C GLN A 162 13.76 17.94 4.83
N ALA A 163 13.29 16.98 4.02
CA ALA A 163 12.02 17.10 3.32
C ALA A 163 10.82 17.25 4.27
N VAL A 164 10.82 16.54 5.39
CA VAL A 164 9.78 16.67 6.42
C VAL A 164 9.78 18.07 7.02
N VAL A 165 10.94 18.65 7.33
CA VAL A 165 11.03 20.03 7.86
C VAL A 165 10.39 21.05 6.91
N GLU A 166 10.59 20.90 5.60
CA GLU A 166 9.98 21.78 4.57
C GLU A 166 8.45 21.68 4.52
N THR A 167 7.86 20.60 5.02
CA THR A 167 6.40 20.48 5.12
C THR A 167 5.79 21.25 6.28
N GLY A 168 6.57 21.53 7.34
CA GLY A 168 6.07 22.04 8.61
C GLY A 168 5.34 21.01 9.48
N MET A 169 5.35 19.73 9.09
CA MET A 169 4.75 18.62 9.85
C MET A 169 5.82 17.86 10.66
N ASP A 170 5.39 17.11 11.68
CA ASP A 170 6.24 16.16 12.40
C ASP A 170 5.97 14.73 11.88
N ILE A 171 6.71 14.29 10.86
CA ILE A 171 6.57 12.97 10.26
C ILE A 171 7.79 12.11 10.62
N LYS A 172 7.55 10.93 11.20
CA LYS A 172 8.61 10.01 11.65
C LYS A 172 8.42 8.63 11.05
N LEU A 173 9.53 7.96 10.72
CA LEU A 173 9.50 6.56 10.31
C LEU A 173 9.53 5.65 11.54
N MET A 174 8.75 4.58 11.49
CA MET A 174 8.79 3.49 12.44
C MET A 174 8.88 2.16 11.70
N GLN A 175 9.55 1.20 12.32
CA GLN A 175 9.71 -0.14 11.78
C GLN A 175 8.80 -1.10 12.52
N GLN A 176 8.14 -1.99 11.77
CA GLN A 176 7.39 -3.07 12.37
C GLN A 176 8.30 -4.19 12.88
N PRO A 177 7.85 -5.03 13.81
CA PRO A 177 8.60 -6.20 14.25
C PRO A 177 8.97 -7.12 13.06
N PRO A 178 10.14 -7.79 13.10
CA PRO A 178 10.55 -8.69 12.02
C PRO A 178 9.52 -9.80 11.77
N ASN A 179 9.34 -10.19 10.49
CA ASN A 179 8.44 -11.27 10.06
C ASN A 179 6.99 -11.14 10.54
N SER A 180 6.48 -9.91 10.66
CA SER A 180 5.12 -9.64 11.16
C SER A 180 4.24 -8.94 10.09
N PRO A 181 3.96 -9.61 8.95
CA PRO A 181 3.10 -9.02 7.90
C PRO A 181 1.67 -8.78 8.38
N ASP A 182 1.22 -9.54 9.39
CA ASP A 182 -0.05 -9.38 10.09
C ASP A 182 -0.14 -8.09 10.91
N LEU A 183 0.99 -7.40 11.12
CA LEU A 183 1.04 -6.09 11.78
C LEU A 183 1.02 -4.92 10.78
N ASN A 184 0.80 -5.18 9.49
CA ASN A 184 0.59 -4.16 8.47
C ASN A 184 -0.79 -4.31 7.81
N ALA A 185 -1.63 -3.27 7.86
CA ALA A 185 -2.95 -3.27 7.21
C ALA A 185 -2.88 -3.59 5.70
N LEU A 186 -1.79 -3.22 5.03
CA LEU A 186 -1.61 -3.48 3.60
C LEU A 186 -1.52 -4.98 3.30
N ASP A 187 -0.56 -5.66 3.92
CA ASP A 187 -0.36 -7.11 3.83
C ASP A 187 -1.53 -7.92 4.41
N LEU A 188 -2.07 -7.47 5.55
CA LEU A 188 -3.10 -8.19 6.30
C LEU A 188 -4.36 -8.41 5.47
N GLY A 189 -4.74 -7.46 4.60
CA GLY A 189 -5.95 -7.62 3.80
C GLY A 189 -6.11 -6.67 2.62
N TYR A 190 -5.55 -5.46 2.69
CA TYR A 190 -5.82 -4.45 1.66
C TYR A 190 -5.33 -4.88 0.28
N PHE A 191 -4.10 -5.38 0.21
CA PHE A 191 -3.50 -5.86 -1.03
C PHE A 191 -4.23 -7.05 -1.65
N ARG A 192 -4.77 -7.94 -0.82
CA ARG A 192 -5.59 -9.06 -1.32
C ARG A 192 -6.87 -8.55 -1.96
N SER A 193 -7.48 -7.53 -1.37
CA SER A 193 -8.68 -6.90 -1.91
C SER A 193 -8.40 -6.18 -3.23
N LEU A 194 -7.35 -5.36 -3.31
CA LEU A 194 -6.96 -4.67 -4.56
C LEU A 194 -6.57 -5.66 -5.67
N GLU A 195 -5.79 -6.69 -5.34
CA GLU A 195 -5.40 -7.72 -6.31
C GLU A 195 -6.63 -8.45 -6.89
N SER A 196 -7.63 -8.76 -6.05
CA SER A 196 -8.88 -9.37 -6.52
C SER A 196 -9.66 -8.46 -7.47
N LEU A 197 -9.71 -7.16 -7.20
CA LEU A 197 -10.44 -6.20 -8.03
C LEU A 197 -9.75 -5.97 -9.37
N THR A 198 -8.42 -5.81 -9.34
CA THR A 198 -7.61 -5.66 -10.56
C THR A 198 -7.63 -6.92 -11.44
N ASP A 199 -7.68 -8.12 -10.84
CA ASP A 199 -7.85 -9.39 -11.57
C ASP A 199 -9.15 -9.44 -12.39
N CYS A 200 -10.22 -8.82 -11.90
CA CYS A 200 -11.51 -8.75 -12.59
C CYS A 200 -11.47 -7.84 -13.84
N ARG A 201 -10.50 -6.93 -13.94
CA ARG A 201 -10.35 -6.03 -15.10
C ARG A 201 -9.64 -6.67 -16.29
N ALA A 202 -8.92 -7.77 -16.07
CA ALA A 202 -8.17 -8.50 -17.10
C ALA A 202 -7.30 -7.59 -18.02
N PRO A 203 -6.38 -6.78 -17.44
CA PRO A 203 -5.58 -5.84 -18.23
C PRO A 203 -4.67 -6.56 -19.25
N THR A 204 -4.61 -6.01 -20.46
CA THR A 204 -3.82 -6.54 -21.58
C THR A 204 -2.56 -5.72 -21.87
N THR A 205 -2.42 -4.56 -21.24
CA THR A 205 -1.22 -3.72 -21.31
C THR A 205 -0.76 -3.22 -19.94
N ILE A 206 0.50 -2.79 -19.83
CA ILE A 206 1.06 -2.20 -18.60
C ILE A 206 0.33 -0.89 -18.20
N PRO A 207 0.03 0.05 -19.13
CA PRO A 207 -0.80 1.21 -18.82
C PRO A 207 -2.18 0.84 -18.27
N GLU A 208 -2.87 -0.14 -18.87
CA GLU A 208 -4.17 -0.63 -18.35
C GLU A 208 -4.06 -1.20 -16.95
N LEU A 209 -2.99 -1.95 -16.65
CA LEU A 209 -2.74 -2.45 -15.29
C LEU A 209 -2.54 -1.30 -14.30
N ILE A 210 -1.77 -0.28 -14.67
CA ILE A 210 -1.51 0.89 -13.83
C ILE A 210 -2.79 1.66 -13.54
N GLN A 211 -3.52 2.01 -14.60
CA GLN A 211 -4.80 2.68 -14.49
C GLN A 211 -5.78 1.86 -13.65
N GLY A 212 -5.83 0.54 -13.86
CA GLY A 212 -6.68 -0.35 -13.09
C GLY A 212 -6.38 -0.34 -11.60
N VAL A 213 -5.11 -0.42 -11.20
CA VAL A 213 -4.72 -0.37 -9.79
C VAL A 213 -5.08 0.99 -9.17
N GLN A 214 -4.87 2.09 -9.90
CA GLN A 214 -5.16 3.44 -9.42
C GLN A 214 -6.67 3.66 -9.23
N GLU A 215 -7.48 3.30 -10.22
CA GLU A 215 -8.94 3.41 -10.14
C GLU A 215 -9.50 2.52 -9.02
N GLU A 216 -9.03 1.29 -8.86
CA GLU A 216 -9.48 0.42 -7.76
C GLU A 216 -9.08 0.95 -6.38
N PHE A 217 -7.95 1.66 -6.26
CA PHE A 217 -7.57 2.35 -5.05
C PHE A 217 -8.51 3.54 -4.77
N ASP A 218 -8.77 4.37 -5.78
CA ASP A 218 -9.60 5.57 -5.69
C ASP A 218 -11.07 5.23 -5.41
N ASP A 219 -11.58 4.13 -5.97
CA ASP A 219 -12.95 3.65 -5.77
C ASP A 219 -13.08 2.73 -4.55
N TYR A 220 -11.97 2.37 -3.90
CA TYR A 220 -12.01 1.47 -2.75
C TYR A 220 -12.91 2.01 -1.62
N GLU A 221 -13.85 1.18 -1.19
CA GLU A 221 -14.82 1.54 -0.16
C GLU A 221 -14.14 1.81 1.20
N VAL A 222 -14.31 3.02 1.72
CA VAL A 222 -13.67 3.48 2.96
C VAL A 222 -14.06 2.62 4.17
N GLY A 223 -15.31 2.14 4.20
CA GLY A 223 -15.79 1.21 5.22
C GLY A 223 -15.01 -0.11 5.26
N LYS A 224 -14.67 -0.67 4.09
CA LYS A 224 -13.84 -1.89 3.99
C LYS A 224 -12.41 -1.64 4.46
N LEU A 225 -11.84 -0.48 4.14
CA LEU A 225 -10.51 -0.11 4.64
C LEU A 225 -10.49 -0.04 6.16
N ASN A 226 -11.49 0.60 6.78
CA ASN A 226 -11.58 0.65 8.25
C ASN A 226 -11.72 -0.74 8.88
N ARG A 227 -12.48 -1.66 8.25
CA ARG A 227 -12.58 -3.05 8.74
C ARG A 227 -11.22 -3.74 8.80
N ILE A 228 -10.32 -3.51 7.84
CA ILE A 228 -8.96 -4.06 7.86
C ILE A 228 -8.17 -3.55 9.07
N PHE A 229 -8.27 -2.26 9.40
CA PHE A 229 -7.64 -1.69 10.60
C PHE A 229 -8.23 -2.25 11.90
N LEU A 230 -9.54 -2.54 11.94
CA LEU A 230 -10.16 -3.22 13.09
C LEU A 230 -9.68 -4.68 13.22
N THR A 231 -9.51 -5.37 12.09
CA THR A 231 -8.91 -6.72 12.08
C THR A 231 -7.47 -6.68 12.56
N LEU A 232 -6.69 -5.69 12.16
CA LEU A 232 -5.31 -5.48 12.63
C LEU A 232 -5.25 -5.33 14.16
N GLN A 233 -6.12 -4.53 14.75
CA GLN A 233 -6.23 -4.41 16.22
C GLN A 233 -6.58 -5.76 16.87
N THR A 234 -7.48 -6.54 16.25
CA THR A 234 -7.84 -7.87 16.73
C THR A 234 -6.66 -8.85 16.66
N CYS A 235 -5.87 -8.83 15.58
CA CYS A 235 -4.63 -9.61 15.45
C CYS A 235 -3.65 -9.26 16.56
N MET A 236 -3.46 -7.97 16.86
CA MET A 236 -2.61 -7.53 17.96
C MET A 236 -3.08 -8.06 19.33
N VAL A 237 -4.40 -8.07 19.60
CA VAL A 237 -4.95 -8.69 20.82
C VAL A 237 -4.58 -10.17 20.89
N GLN A 238 -4.76 -10.91 19.80
CA GLN A 238 -4.44 -12.33 19.78
C GLN A 238 -2.95 -12.59 20.01
N ILE A 239 -2.07 -11.81 19.37
CA ILE A 239 -0.62 -11.90 19.60
C ILE A 239 -0.30 -11.71 21.09
N MET A 240 -0.92 -10.72 21.75
CA MET A 240 -0.69 -10.49 23.18
C MET A 240 -1.23 -11.60 24.07
N ASN A 241 -2.34 -12.25 23.69
CA ASN A 241 -2.88 -13.41 24.42
C ASN A 241 -2.01 -14.66 24.29
N HIS A 242 -1.12 -14.70 23.30
CA HIS A 242 -0.24 -15.83 23.00
C HIS A 242 1.25 -15.51 23.16
N ALA A 243 1.59 -14.33 23.68
CA ALA A 243 2.95 -13.87 23.99
C ALA A 243 3.38 -14.29 25.40
#